data_AF-A0A955FC28-F1
#
_entry.id   AF-A0A955FC28-F1
#
_cell.length_a   1.000
_cell.length_b   1.000
_cell.length_c   1.000
_cell.angle_alpha   90.00
_cell.angle_beta   90.00
_cell.angle_gamma   90.00
#
_symmetry.space_group_name_H-M   'P 1'
#
loop_
_entity.id
_entity.type
_entity.pdbx_description
1 polymer ?
#
loop_
_entity_poly.entity_id
_entity_poly.type
_entity_poly.pdbx_seq_one_letter_code
_entity_poly.pdbx_strand_id
1 'polypeptide(L)'
;IAHYQEHVRRNKYFRNIINRFNKAGYQAKLLAPPHSKATLAALRSVSDEWLAKPGRAERGFVMGYFTDDYMQQCRIWAAYDDAGQLQGFLNLLPSDDFDNVEATYDFLRQRQSSLPNTNDFLLTSLLEWLPTQGYQRLNLGLSPLAGLAGDRDADTVIDNILKLAYQNGDRFYSFSGLHRFKDKYEPAWSDRYVAYRGSLANYVRVMRALLQAMKKI
;
A
#
# COMPACT_ATOMS: atom_id res chain seq x y z
N ILE A 1 -1.79 15.52 4.45
CA ILE A 1 -2.03 15.80 3.01
C ILE A 1 -1.61 17.23 2.64
N ALA A 2 -1.95 18.25 3.43
CA ALA A 2 -1.52 19.64 3.19
C ALA A 2 0.00 19.79 2.95
N HIS A 3 0.84 19.19 3.80
CA HIS A 3 2.32 19.17 3.60
C HIS A 3 2.73 18.68 2.21
N TYR A 4 2.11 17.60 1.73
CA TYR A 4 2.37 17.07 0.40
C TYR A 4 2.01 18.07 -0.69
N GLN A 5 0.85 18.73 -0.57
CA GLN A 5 0.34 19.70 -1.53
C GLN A 5 1.18 20.99 -1.58
N GLU A 6 1.72 21.44 -0.45
CA GLU A 6 2.44 22.71 -0.36
C GLU A 6 3.93 22.55 -0.70
N HIS A 7 4.52 21.43 -0.30
CA HIS A 7 5.98 21.23 -0.34
C HIS A 7 6.37 20.05 -1.23
N VAL A 8 5.94 18.83 -0.88
CA VAL A 8 6.48 17.59 -1.46
C VAL A 8 6.22 17.48 -2.96
N ARG A 9 4.97 17.74 -3.42
CA ARG A 9 4.60 17.61 -4.85
C ARG A 9 5.38 18.54 -5.77
N ARG A 10 5.93 19.64 -5.24
CA ARG A 10 6.69 20.64 -6.01
C ARG A 10 8.13 20.22 -6.27
N ASN A 11 8.62 19.19 -5.58
CA ASN A 11 9.96 18.69 -5.79
C ASN A 11 10.16 18.18 -7.24
N LYS A 12 11.41 18.14 -7.70
CA LYS A 12 11.74 17.73 -9.07
C LYS A 12 11.30 16.28 -9.36
N TYR A 13 11.32 15.41 -8.34
CA TYR A 13 10.97 14.00 -8.47
C TYR A 13 9.50 13.81 -8.91
N PHE A 14 8.54 14.36 -8.17
CA PHE A 14 7.11 14.22 -8.46
C PHE A 14 6.72 14.96 -9.75
N ARG A 15 7.24 16.18 -9.97
CA ARG A 15 7.00 16.91 -11.22
C ARG A 15 7.44 16.14 -12.46
N ASN A 16 8.61 15.50 -12.40
CA ASN A 16 9.12 14.68 -13.51
C ASN A 16 8.28 13.42 -13.75
N ILE A 17 7.72 12.83 -12.69
CA ILE A 17 6.78 11.71 -12.82
C ILE A 17 5.52 12.19 -13.54
N ILE A 18 4.85 13.23 -13.04
CA ILE A 18 3.60 13.73 -13.64
C ILE A 18 3.80 14.14 -15.10
N ASN A 19 4.86 14.89 -15.41
CA ASN A 19 5.16 15.28 -16.79
C ASN A 19 5.37 14.09 -17.73
N ARG A 20 6.06 13.05 -17.24
CA ARG A 20 6.32 11.82 -18.02
C ARG A 20 5.03 11.03 -18.26
N PHE A 21 4.17 10.89 -17.26
CA PHE A 21 2.88 10.21 -17.41
C PHE A 21 1.95 10.98 -18.34
N ASN A 22 1.88 12.31 -18.22
CA ASN A 22 1.11 13.16 -19.12
C ASN A 22 1.60 13.06 -20.57
N LYS A 23 2.92 13.11 -20.78
CA LYS A 23 3.52 12.95 -22.12
C LYS A 23 3.26 11.57 -22.72
N ALA A 24 3.20 10.54 -21.88
CA ALA A 24 2.88 9.17 -22.28
C ALA A 24 1.37 8.92 -22.42
N GLY A 25 0.51 9.93 -22.27
CA GLY A 25 -0.94 9.80 -22.42
C GLY A 25 -1.64 9.01 -21.31
N TYR A 26 -0.97 8.74 -20.18
CA TYR A 26 -1.57 8.01 -19.08
C TYR A 26 -2.70 8.80 -18.42
N GLN A 27 -3.75 8.10 -18.00
CA GLN A 27 -4.90 8.66 -17.30
C GLN A 27 -5.13 7.93 -15.98
N ALA A 28 -5.24 8.68 -14.89
CA ALA A 28 -5.76 8.17 -13.63
C ALA A 28 -7.27 8.40 -13.57
N LYS A 29 -8.05 7.36 -13.33
CA LYS A 29 -9.52 7.42 -13.25
C LYS A 29 -10.00 6.90 -11.91
N LEU A 30 -10.91 7.62 -11.28
CA LEU A 30 -11.66 7.15 -10.13
C LEU A 30 -12.83 6.28 -10.61
N LEU A 31 -12.86 5.04 -10.13
CA LEU A 31 -13.95 4.10 -10.35
C LEU A 31 -14.73 3.98 -9.04
N ALA A 32 -16.02 4.28 -9.07
CA ALA A 32 -16.91 4.11 -7.94
C ALA A 32 -17.68 2.79 -8.08
N PRO A 33 -17.97 2.09 -6.97
CA PRO A 33 -18.87 0.95 -7.00
C PRO A 33 -20.31 1.39 -7.35
N PRO A 34 -21.16 0.51 -7.91
CA PRO A 34 -20.87 -0.89 -8.24
C PRO A 34 -19.99 -1.04 -9.49
N HIS A 35 -18.97 -1.89 -9.39
CA HIS A 35 -18.05 -2.21 -10.49
C HIS A 35 -18.66 -3.27 -11.42
N SER A 36 -18.48 -3.09 -12.73
CA SER A 36 -18.88 -4.08 -13.72
C SER A 36 -18.04 -5.35 -13.62
N LYS A 37 -18.57 -6.49 -14.09
CA LYS A 37 -17.80 -7.75 -14.19
C LYS A 37 -16.51 -7.58 -15.01
N ALA A 38 -16.55 -6.78 -16.08
CA ALA A 38 -15.39 -6.48 -16.91
C ALA A 38 -14.32 -5.68 -16.14
N THR A 39 -14.74 -4.70 -15.33
CA THR A 39 -13.86 -3.93 -14.46
C THR A 39 -13.17 -4.82 -13.43
N LEU A 40 -13.94 -5.67 -12.74
CA LEU A 40 -13.41 -6.60 -11.75
C LEU A 40 -12.44 -7.60 -12.37
N ALA A 41 -12.75 -8.14 -13.55
CA ALA A 41 -11.86 -9.03 -14.29
C ALA A 41 -10.54 -8.33 -14.70
N ALA A 42 -10.60 -7.08 -15.13
CA ALA A 42 -9.40 -6.31 -15.47
C ALA A 42 -8.51 -6.05 -14.23
N LEU A 43 -9.12 -5.68 -13.10
CA LEU A 43 -8.41 -5.48 -11.83
C LEU A 43 -7.77 -6.78 -11.34
N ARG A 44 -8.51 -7.89 -11.42
CA ARG A 44 -8.02 -9.23 -11.09
C ARG A 44 -6.82 -9.62 -11.96
N SER A 45 -6.89 -9.36 -13.27
CA SER A 45 -5.76 -9.61 -14.18
C SER A 45 -4.49 -8.85 -13.77
N VAL A 46 -4.59 -7.57 -13.38
CA VAL A 46 -3.44 -6.81 -12.86
C VAL A 46 -2.93 -7.39 -11.55
N SER A 47 -3.86 -7.78 -10.68
CA SER A 47 -3.57 -8.39 -9.38
C SER A 47 -2.82 -9.71 -9.51
N ASP A 48 -3.30 -10.62 -10.36
CA ASP A 48 -2.72 -11.95 -10.56
C ASP A 48 -1.31 -11.84 -11.16
N GLU A 49 -1.11 -10.95 -12.14
CA GLU A 49 0.21 -10.65 -12.69
C GLU A 49 1.16 -10.08 -11.62
N TRP A 50 0.64 -9.20 -10.75
CA TRP A 50 1.42 -8.65 -9.64
C TRP A 50 1.81 -9.77 -8.65
N LEU A 51 0.90 -10.69 -8.33
CA LEU A 51 1.12 -11.81 -7.40
C LEU A 51 2.05 -12.88 -7.97
N ALA A 52 2.14 -13.03 -9.30
CA ALA A 52 3.03 -14.00 -9.95
C ALA A 52 4.52 -13.70 -9.73
N LYS A 53 4.89 -12.49 -9.28
CA LYS A 53 6.30 -12.18 -8.98
C LYS A 53 6.78 -12.89 -7.70
N PRO A 54 8.05 -13.36 -7.66
CA PRO A 54 8.60 -14.00 -6.48
C PRO A 54 8.47 -13.16 -5.21
N GLY A 55 8.08 -13.79 -4.09
CA GLY A 55 7.92 -13.14 -2.78
C GLY A 55 6.58 -12.43 -2.57
N ARG A 56 5.64 -12.53 -3.53
CA ARG A 56 4.28 -11.99 -3.39
C ARG A 56 3.26 -13.10 -3.23
N ALA A 57 2.27 -12.82 -2.41
CA ALA A 57 1.19 -13.73 -2.07
C ALA A 57 0.05 -12.93 -1.44
N GLU A 58 -1.17 -13.42 -1.58
CA GLU A 58 -2.27 -12.94 -0.75
C GLU A 58 -2.02 -13.37 0.70
N ARG A 59 -2.34 -12.49 1.65
CA ARG A 59 -2.18 -12.72 3.08
C ARG A 59 -3.43 -12.25 3.79
N GLY A 60 -3.74 -12.92 4.90
CA GLY A 60 -4.86 -12.54 5.75
C GLY A 60 -4.49 -11.57 6.88
N PHE A 61 -5.54 -11.19 7.62
CA PHE A 61 -5.51 -10.45 8.89
C PHE A 61 -5.05 -8.99 8.79
N VAL A 62 -3.75 -8.74 8.55
CA VAL A 62 -3.20 -7.36 8.50
C VAL A 62 -3.36 -6.73 7.11
N MET A 63 -3.56 -7.55 6.09
CA MET A 63 -3.72 -7.13 4.71
C MET A 63 -5.04 -7.71 4.16
N GLY A 64 -5.75 -6.92 3.35
CA GLY A 64 -6.80 -7.45 2.50
C GLY A 64 -6.24 -8.42 1.45
N TYR A 65 -7.13 -9.22 0.87
CA TYR A 65 -6.86 -10.08 -0.29
C TYR A 65 -7.94 -9.87 -1.34
N PHE A 66 -7.62 -10.10 -2.61
CA PHE A 66 -8.49 -9.70 -3.70
C PHE A 66 -9.71 -10.63 -3.81
N THR A 67 -10.89 -10.13 -3.43
CA THR A 67 -12.19 -10.74 -3.72
C THR A 67 -13.11 -9.75 -4.42
N ASP A 68 -14.01 -10.23 -5.26
CA ASP A 68 -14.96 -9.37 -5.96
C ASP A 68 -15.82 -8.60 -4.95
N ASP A 69 -16.30 -9.28 -3.89
CA ASP A 69 -17.10 -8.67 -2.81
C ASP A 69 -16.33 -7.58 -2.06
N TYR A 70 -15.03 -7.74 -1.84
CA TYR A 70 -14.22 -6.71 -1.19
C TYR A 70 -14.03 -5.51 -2.12
N MET A 71 -13.72 -5.74 -3.40
CA MET A 71 -13.52 -4.66 -4.37
C MET A 71 -14.81 -3.86 -4.62
N GLN A 72 -15.99 -4.49 -4.49
CA GLN A 72 -17.29 -3.80 -4.57
C GLN A 72 -17.56 -2.81 -3.44
N GLN A 73 -16.81 -2.87 -2.35
CA GLN A 73 -16.93 -1.92 -1.23
C GLN A 73 -15.99 -0.73 -1.38
N CYS A 74 -15.05 -0.78 -2.33
CA CYS A 74 -13.99 0.22 -2.46
C CYS A 74 -14.20 1.13 -3.67
N ARG A 75 -13.89 2.42 -3.49
CA ARG A 75 -13.52 3.29 -4.61
C ARG A 75 -12.12 2.89 -5.10
N ILE A 76 -11.86 2.98 -6.40
CA ILE A 76 -10.60 2.51 -6.99
C ILE A 76 -10.00 3.62 -7.85
N TRP A 77 -8.74 3.94 -7.60
CA TRP A 77 -7.95 4.73 -8.54
C TRP A 77 -7.25 3.78 -9.51
N ALA A 78 -7.54 3.92 -10.79
CA ALA A 78 -7.06 3.06 -11.86
C ALA A 78 -6.22 3.88 -12.86
N ALA A 79 -5.01 3.41 -13.17
CA ALA A 79 -4.12 4.01 -14.16
C ALA A 79 -4.26 3.29 -15.49
N TYR A 80 -4.70 4.00 -16.51
CA TYR A 80 -4.80 3.55 -17.89
C TYR A 80 -3.68 4.17 -18.72
N ASP A 81 -3.11 3.42 -19.66
CA ASP A 81 -2.20 3.98 -20.66
C ASP A 81 -2.95 4.67 -21.81
N ASP A 82 -2.22 5.17 -22.79
CA ASP A 82 -2.74 5.82 -24.00
C ASP A 82 -3.60 4.90 -24.87
N ALA A 83 -3.34 3.58 -24.84
CA ALA A 83 -4.15 2.56 -25.49
C ALA A 83 -5.42 2.17 -24.69
N GLY A 84 -5.64 2.78 -23.52
CA GLY A 84 -6.79 2.49 -22.66
C GLY A 84 -6.69 1.17 -21.90
N GLN A 85 -5.50 0.58 -21.81
CA GLN A 85 -5.25 -0.64 -21.03
C GLN A 85 -4.98 -0.30 -19.57
N LEU A 86 -5.55 -1.09 -18.66
CA LEU A 86 -5.33 -0.93 -17.22
C LEU A 86 -3.91 -1.39 -16.85
N GLN A 87 -3.09 -0.46 -16.37
CA GLN A 87 -1.69 -0.68 -16.02
C GLN A 87 -1.45 -0.81 -14.51
N GLY A 88 -2.35 -0.27 -13.68
CA GLY A 88 -2.25 -0.38 -12.23
C GLY A 88 -3.47 0.18 -11.51
N PHE A 89 -3.60 -0.15 -10.23
CA PHE A 89 -4.68 0.36 -9.40
C PHE A 89 -4.28 0.45 -7.92
N LEU A 90 -5.03 1.30 -7.20
CA LEU A 90 -5.14 1.26 -5.75
C LEU A 90 -6.61 1.30 -5.33
N ASN A 91 -6.95 0.64 -4.23
CA ASN A 91 -8.29 0.71 -3.64
C ASN A 91 -8.27 1.66 -2.45
N LEU A 92 -9.31 2.47 -2.31
CA LEU A 92 -9.54 3.29 -1.13
C LEU A 92 -10.48 2.53 -0.20
N LEU A 93 -10.07 2.33 1.04
CA LEU A 93 -10.94 1.71 2.03
C LEU A 93 -12.11 2.65 2.36
N PRO A 94 -13.34 2.13 2.45
CA PRO A 94 -14.49 2.94 2.83
C PRO A 94 -14.27 3.50 4.25
N SER A 95 -14.27 4.82 4.37
CA SER A 95 -14.19 5.55 5.64
C SER A 95 -15.39 6.48 5.85
N ASP A 96 -16.35 6.44 4.92
CA ASP A 96 -17.45 7.39 4.81
C ASP A 96 -18.34 7.39 6.08
N ASP A 97 -18.33 6.30 6.85
CA ASP A 97 -19.10 6.12 8.09
C ASP A 97 -18.41 6.62 9.37
N PHE A 98 -17.15 7.07 9.30
CA PHE A 98 -16.42 7.60 10.45
C PHE A 98 -16.38 9.13 10.43
N ASP A 99 -15.25 9.74 10.12
CA ASP A 99 -15.04 11.19 10.19
C ASP A 99 -14.42 11.75 8.90
N ASN A 100 -14.14 10.90 7.92
CA ASN A 100 -13.36 11.23 6.71
C ASN A 100 -12.07 12.02 7.00
N VAL A 101 -11.47 11.86 8.19
CA VAL A 101 -10.24 12.57 8.55
C VAL A 101 -9.02 11.86 7.97
N GLU A 102 -9.02 10.53 8.00
CA GLU A 102 -7.92 9.68 7.52
C GLU A 102 -8.39 8.71 6.44
N ALA A 103 -7.75 8.78 5.27
CA ALA A 103 -7.87 7.81 4.20
C ALA A 103 -6.78 6.73 4.30
N THR A 104 -7.05 5.53 3.83
CA THR A 104 -6.06 4.46 3.69
C THR A 104 -6.36 3.57 2.47
N TYR A 105 -5.37 2.78 2.05
CA TYR A 105 -5.48 1.81 0.96
C TYR A 105 -4.84 0.48 1.35
N ASP A 106 -5.31 -0.61 0.74
CA ASP A 106 -4.74 -1.96 0.96
C ASP A 106 -3.87 -2.40 -0.22
N PHE A 107 -4.37 -2.20 -1.43
CA PHE A 107 -3.74 -2.60 -2.67
C PHE A 107 -3.11 -1.39 -3.35
N LEU A 108 -1.89 -1.60 -3.81
CA LEU A 108 -1.19 -0.72 -4.73
C LEU A 108 -0.43 -1.61 -5.72
N ARG A 109 -1.16 -2.08 -6.73
CA ARG A 109 -0.73 -3.14 -7.66
C ARG A 109 -0.60 -2.55 -9.06
N GLN A 110 0.43 -2.98 -9.78
CA GLN A 110 0.69 -2.56 -11.16
C GLN A 110 1.25 -3.73 -11.97
N ARG A 111 1.02 -3.67 -13.29
CA ARG A 111 1.62 -4.58 -14.26
C ARG A 111 3.14 -4.42 -14.31
N GLN A 112 3.82 -5.41 -14.85
CA GLN A 112 5.24 -5.35 -15.15
C GLN A 112 5.53 -4.47 -16.37
N SER A 113 4.62 -4.43 -17.34
CA SER A 113 4.69 -3.57 -18.53
C SER A 113 4.43 -2.09 -18.23
N SER A 114 3.98 -1.76 -17.02
CA SER A 114 3.59 -0.40 -16.69
C SER A 114 4.79 0.54 -16.69
N LEU A 115 4.56 1.81 -17.04
CA LEU A 115 5.60 2.83 -17.01
C LEU A 115 6.24 2.93 -15.61
N PRO A 116 7.57 3.07 -15.46
CA PRO A 116 8.17 3.21 -14.14
C PRO A 116 7.54 4.37 -13.36
N ASN A 117 7.30 4.16 -12.06
CA ASN A 117 6.57 5.06 -11.16
C ASN A 117 5.04 5.07 -11.27
N THR A 118 4.39 4.04 -11.84
CA THR A 118 2.90 3.96 -11.86
C THR A 118 2.29 4.06 -10.47
N ASN A 119 2.88 3.39 -9.46
CA ASN A 119 2.45 3.54 -8.07
C ASN A 119 2.51 4.98 -7.55
N ASP A 120 3.53 5.76 -7.96
CA ASP A 120 3.66 7.15 -7.54
C ASP A 120 2.64 8.04 -8.25
N PHE A 121 2.37 7.76 -9.53
CA PHE A 121 1.33 8.42 -10.30
C PHE A 121 -0.04 8.20 -9.65
N LEU A 122 -0.39 6.95 -9.33
CA LEU A 122 -1.64 6.60 -8.64
C LEU A 122 -1.77 7.30 -7.27
N LEU A 123 -0.73 7.23 -6.43
CA LEU A 123 -0.76 7.90 -5.13
C LEU A 123 -0.83 9.42 -5.24
N THR A 124 -0.17 10.02 -6.25
CA THR A 124 -0.27 11.46 -6.49
C THR A 124 -1.69 11.86 -6.87
N SER A 125 -2.33 11.13 -7.79
CA SER A 125 -3.73 11.37 -8.16
C SER A 125 -4.68 11.21 -6.98
N LEU A 126 -4.46 10.20 -6.12
CA LEU A 126 -5.21 10.05 -4.88
C LEU A 126 -5.00 11.26 -3.96
N LEU A 127 -3.75 11.66 -3.69
CA LEU A 127 -3.42 12.78 -2.81
C LEU A 127 -3.97 14.13 -3.29
N GLU A 128 -4.14 14.31 -4.60
CA GLU A 128 -4.80 15.47 -5.21
C GLU A 128 -6.31 15.46 -5.02
N TRP A 129 -6.93 14.29 -5.06
CA TRP A 129 -8.37 14.13 -4.92
C TRP A 129 -8.85 14.16 -3.46
N LEU A 130 -8.09 13.55 -2.54
CA LEU A 130 -8.48 13.38 -1.13
C LEU A 130 -8.96 14.68 -0.45
N PRO A 131 -8.29 15.85 -0.57
CA PRO A 131 -8.77 17.10 0.00
C PRO A 131 -10.16 17.53 -0.49
N THR A 132 -10.53 17.19 -1.72
CA THR A 132 -11.85 17.53 -2.29
C THR A 132 -13.01 16.80 -1.60
N GLN A 133 -12.69 15.73 -0.86
CA GLN A 133 -13.64 14.94 -0.10
C GLN A 133 -13.53 15.18 1.42
N GLY A 134 -12.73 16.15 1.85
CA GLY A 134 -12.56 16.48 3.28
C GLY A 134 -11.45 15.72 4.01
N TYR A 135 -10.74 14.81 3.35
CA TYR A 135 -9.63 14.07 3.97
C TYR A 135 -8.45 14.98 4.33
N GLN A 136 -7.95 14.81 5.55
CA GLN A 136 -6.82 15.59 6.08
C GLN A 136 -5.51 14.80 6.04
N ARG A 137 -5.61 13.47 6.21
CA ARG A 137 -4.47 12.55 6.30
C ARG A 137 -4.65 11.35 5.38
N LEU A 138 -3.52 10.83 4.88
CA LEU A 138 -3.44 9.56 4.19
C LEU A 138 -2.50 8.67 5.00
N ASN A 139 -3.01 7.54 5.49
CA ASN A 139 -2.22 6.49 6.08
C ASN A 139 -1.58 5.67 4.96
N LEU A 140 -0.25 5.69 4.88
CA LEU A 140 0.52 4.94 3.87
C LEU A 140 0.70 3.47 4.25
N GLY A 141 0.13 3.03 5.38
CA GLY A 141 0.30 1.71 5.98
C GLY A 141 1.64 1.55 6.71
N LEU A 142 1.82 0.39 7.36
CA LEU A 142 3.01 0.09 8.16
C LEU A 142 4.30 0.04 7.35
N SER A 143 5.39 0.56 7.91
CA SER A 143 6.74 0.44 7.37
C SER A 143 7.63 -0.21 8.43
N PRO A 144 7.87 -1.53 8.34
CA PRO A 144 8.86 -2.17 9.19
C PRO A 144 10.20 -1.48 8.93
N LEU A 145 10.93 -1.09 9.96
CA LEU A 145 12.18 -0.29 9.95
C LEU A 145 12.05 1.23 10.12
N ALA A 146 10.86 1.84 10.07
CA ALA A 146 10.73 3.24 10.44
C ALA A 146 10.95 3.40 11.96
N GLY A 147 12.01 4.10 12.37
CA GLY A 147 12.30 4.38 13.79
C GLY A 147 13.34 3.46 14.45
N LEU A 148 13.95 2.54 13.71
CA LEU A 148 14.83 1.51 14.28
C LEU A 148 16.33 1.78 14.01
N ALA A 149 16.65 2.88 13.34
CA ALA A 149 18.02 3.33 13.17
C ALA A 149 18.56 3.88 14.51
N GLY A 150 19.24 3.04 15.29
CA GLY A 150 20.03 3.46 16.45
C GLY A 150 19.75 2.75 17.78
N ASP A 151 18.82 1.80 17.84
CA ASP A 151 18.48 1.06 19.08
C ASP A 151 18.69 -0.45 18.92
N ARG A 152 19.69 -1.00 19.64
CA ARG A 152 20.17 -2.39 19.50
C ARG A 152 19.13 -3.44 19.90
N ASP A 153 18.25 -3.10 20.83
CA ASP A 153 17.21 -4.03 21.30
C ASP A 153 16.09 -4.18 20.26
N ALA A 154 15.78 -3.08 19.59
CA ALA A 154 14.79 -3.03 18.54
C ALA A 154 15.29 -3.76 17.27
N ASP A 155 16.58 -3.63 16.94
CA ASP A 155 17.25 -4.40 15.88
C ASP A 155 17.12 -5.92 16.10
N THR A 156 17.22 -6.38 17.35
CA THR A 156 17.12 -7.82 17.69
C THR A 156 15.71 -8.37 17.49
N VAL A 157 14.67 -7.59 17.81
CA VAL A 157 13.26 -8.01 17.62
C VAL A 157 12.90 -8.07 16.14
N ILE A 158 13.32 -7.08 15.36
CA ILE A 158 13.14 -7.08 13.91
C ILE A 158 13.88 -8.26 13.30
N ASP A 159 15.15 -8.47 13.66
CA ASP A 159 15.94 -9.59 13.18
C ASP A 159 15.25 -10.92 13.45
N ASN A 160 14.60 -11.07 14.60
CA ASN A 160 13.85 -12.28 14.92
C ASN A 160 12.57 -12.42 14.09
N ILE A 161 11.82 -11.33 13.85
CA ILE A 161 10.64 -11.34 12.98
C ILE A 161 11.04 -11.61 11.52
N LEU A 162 12.11 -10.98 11.04
CA LEU A 162 12.71 -11.20 9.73
C LEU A 162 13.20 -12.64 9.59
N LYS A 163 13.96 -13.15 10.57
CA LYS A 163 14.44 -14.55 10.58
C LYS A 163 13.28 -15.53 10.58
N LEU A 164 12.24 -15.31 11.40
CA LEU A 164 11.03 -16.13 11.41
C LEU A 164 10.29 -16.08 10.08
N ALA A 165 10.21 -14.90 9.45
CA ALA A 165 9.62 -14.74 8.13
C ALA A 165 10.42 -15.47 7.03
N TYR A 166 11.75 -15.30 7.03
CA TYR A 166 12.66 -15.97 6.09
C TYR A 166 12.67 -17.50 6.27
N GLN A 167 12.61 -18.00 7.50
CA GLN A 167 12.55 -19.44 7.81
C GLN A 167 11.26 -20.10 7.32
N ASN A 168 10.16 -19.33 7.21
CA ASN A 168 8.90 -19.82 6.65
C ASN A 168 8.84 -19.74 5.11
N GLY A 169 9.97 -19.47 4.43
CA GLY A 169 10.05 -19.41 2.97
C GLY A 169 9.47 -18.13 2.35
N ASP A 170 9.02 -17.21 3.20
CA ASP A 170 8.44 -15.93 2.78
C ASP A 170 9.56 -14.90 2.60
N ARG A 171 10.01 -14.73 1.35
CA ARG A 171 10.75 -13.53 0.96
C ARG A 171 9.79 -12.34 1.01
N PHE A 172 9.58 -11.79 2.21
CA PHE A 172 8.90 -10.51 2.33
C PHE A 172 9.63 -9.47 1.49
N TYR A 173 8.87 -8.50 1.01
CA TYR A 173 9.38 -7.28 0.41
C TYR A 173 10.61 -6.78 1.17
N SER A 174 11.63 -6.32 0.44
CA SER A 174 12.72 -5.57 1.04
C SER A 174 12.14 -4.41 1.87
N PHE A 175 12.15 -4.55 3.19
CA PHE A 175 11.55 -3.60 4.11
C PHE A 175 12.19 -2.21 3.97
N SER A 176 13.49 -2.17 3.68
CA SER A 176 14.21 -0.93 3.38
C SER A 176 13.75 -0.27 2.07
N GLY A 177 13.35 -1.06 1.07
CA GLY A 177 12.73 -0.57 -0.16
C GLY A 177 11.33 0.02 0.08
N LEU A 178 10.51 -0.66 0.89
CA LEU A 178 9.19 -0.17 1.28
C LEU A 178 9.26 1.12 2.11
N HIS A 179 10.21 1.19 3.04
CA HIS A 179 10.45 2.40 3.83
C HIS A 179 10.87 3.57 2.94
N ARG A 180 11.89 3.41 2.09
CA ARG A 180 12.31 4.46 1.13
C ARG A 180 11.17 4.91 0.22
N PHE A 181 10.32 3.96 -0.20
CA PHE A 181 9.16 4.27 -1.03
C PHE A 181 8.19 5.21 -0.31
N LYS A 182 7.95 5.03 0.99
CA LYS A 182 7.05 5.88 1.79
C LYS A 182 7.73 7.19 2.22
N ASP A 183 9.00 7.12 2.58
CA ASP A 183 9.77 8.24 3.12
C ASP A 183 9.86 9.42 2.15
N LYS A 184 9.89 9.17 0.83
CA LYS A 184 9.89 10.23 -0.19
C LYS A 184 8.61 11.10 -0.20
N TYR A 185 7.55 10.66 0.46
CA TYR A 185 6.32 11.45 0.65
C TYR A 185 6.40 12.36 1.89
N GLU A 186 7.53 12.33 2.62
CA GLU A 186 7.77 13.06 3.87
C GLU A 186 6.63 12.87 4.89
N PRO A 187 6.26 11.61 5.23
CA PRO A 187 5.18 11.37 6.17
C PRO A 187 5.60 11.72 7.61
N ALA A 188 4.62 12.05 8.44
CA ALA A 188 4.80 11.99 9.88
C ALA A 188 4.81 10.51 10.31
N TRP A 189 5.95 10.02 10.78
CA TRP A 189 6.09 8.66 11.29
C TRP A 189 5.41 8.52 12.66
N SER A 190 4.68 7.42 12.86
CA SER A 190 3.96 7.14 14.09
C SER A 190 4.10 5.67 14.45
N ASP A 191 4.60 5.40 15.65
CA ASP A 191 4.85 4.03 16.11
C ASP A 191 3.55 3.24 16.27
N ARG A 192 3.68 1.92 16.11
CA ARG A 192 2.60 0.96 16.34
C ARG A 192 3.12 -0.16 17.22
N TYR A 193 2.33 -0.53 18.22
CA TYR A 193 2.74 -1.44 19.28
C TYR A 193 1.81 -2.63 19.36
N VAL A 194 2.36 -3.80 19.72
CA VAL A 194 1.58 -4.98 20.07
C VAL A 194 1.47 -5.04 21.59
N ALA A 195 0.26 -4.83 22.11
CA ALA A 195 -0.02 -5.00 23.53
C ALA A 195 -0.37 -6.46 23.84
N TYR A 196 0.24 -7.03 24.88
CA TYR A 196 -0.04 -8.38 25.36
C TYR A 196 -0.09 -8.41 26.89
N ARG A 197 -0.75 -9.43 27.45
CA ARG A 197 -0.85 -9.62 28.90
C ARG A 197 0.07 -10.74 29.38
N GLY A 198 0.67 -10.58 30.56
CA GLY A 198 1.41 -11.63 31.26
C GLY A 198 2.90 -11.69 30.89
N SER A 199 3.48 -12.90 30.89
CA SER A 199 4.92 -13.11 30.78
C SER A 199 5.44 -13.15 29.34
N LEU A 200 6.77 -13.23 29.19
CA LEU A 200 7.45 -13.43 27.90
C LEU A 200 6.94 -14.66 27.12
N ALA A 201 6.45 -15.69 27.80
CA ALA A 201 5.81 -16.84 27.15
C ALA A 201 4.53 -16.45 26.39
N ASN A 202 3.75 -15.51 26.92
CA ASN A 202 2.56 -14.99 26.25
C ASN A 202 2.92 -14.11 25.06
N TYR A 203 3.99 -13.32 25.15
CA TYR A 203 4.52 -12.58 24.01
C TYR A 203 4.81 -13.52 22.83
N VAL A 204 5.56 -14.61 23.07
CA VAL A 204 5.88 -15.59 22.00
C VAL A 204 4.62 -16.22 21.42
N ARG A 205 3.61 -16.53 22.24
CA ARG A 205 2.32 -17.05 21.78
C ARG A 205 1.58 -16.03 20.90
N VAL A 206 1.52 -14.77 21.31
CA VAL A 206 0.89 -13.68 20.53
C VAL A 206 1.61 -13.52 19.19
N MET A 207 2.95 -13.46 19.19
CA MET A 207 3.72 -13.34 17.95
C MET A 207 3.50 -14.53 17.01
N ARG A 208 3.46 -15.77 17.53
CA ARG A 208 3.13 -16.94 16.71
C ARG A 208 1.71 -16.90 16.15
N ALA A 209 0.73 -16.48 16.96
CA ALA A 209 -0.64 -16.33 16.52
C ALA A 209 -0.77 -15.28 15.40
N LEU A 210 -0.09 -14.14 15.52
CA LEU A 210 -0.02 -13.13 14.48
C LEU A 210 0.61 -13.68 13.19
N LEU A 211 1.74 -14.38 13.28
CA LEU A 211 2.38 -15.02 12.13
C LEU A 211 1.46 -16.07 11.47
N GLN A 212 0.73 -16.85 12.26
CA GLN A 212 -0.25 -17.82 11.76
C GLN A 212 -1.42 -17.14 11.05
N ALA A 213 -1.91 -16.01 11.57
CA ALA A 213 -3.01 -15.26 10.99
C ALA A 213 -2.60 -14.54 9.68
N MET A 214 -1.33 -14.16 9.53
CA MET A 214 -0.75 -13.55 8.34
C MET A 214 -0.25 -14.56 7.29
N LYS A 215 -0.60 -15.84 7.44
CA LYS A 215 -0.22 -16.87 6.48
C LYS A 215 -0.80 -16.58 5.10
N LYS A 216 -0.09 -17.10 4.10
CA LYS A 216 -0.51 -17.07 2.70
C LYS A 216 -1.89 -17.74 2.56
N ILE A 217 -2.76 -17.09 1.81
CA ILE A 217 -4.07 -17.61 1.37
C ILE A 217 -3.90 -18.20 -0.04
#